data_AF-A0AAD0M7H3-F1
#
_entry.id   AF-A0AAD0M7H3-F1
#
_cell.length_a   1.000
_cell.length_b   1.000
_cell.length_c   1.000
_cell.angle_alpha   90.00
_cell.angle_beta   90.00
_cell.angle_gamma   90.00
#
_symmetry.space_group_name_H-M   'P 1'
#
loop_
_entity.id
_entity.type
_entity.pdbx_description
1 polymer ?
#
loop_
_entity_poly.entity_id
_entity_poly.type
_entity_poly.pdbx_seq_one_letter_code
_entity_poly.pdbx_strand_id
1 'polypeptide(L)'
;MTSPITLTGKKSGKSITQIALADCDADTSNETIIIAPDKLKAALWEPEVDDSPESPEEWGGWHWSFQLEDGTQANLSNDRRGGSNWTLWVTDTADTQKVLDVLLDVIAASGFRASTRGF
;
A
#
# COMPACT_ATOMS: atom_id res chain seq x y z
N MET A 1 20.89 -1.84 -10.40
CA MET A 1 19.74 -0.93 -10.35
C MET A 1 18.54 -1.69 -10.88
N THR A 2 17.68 -2.17 -9.98
CA THR A 2 16.42 -2.81 -10.36
C THR A 2 15.47 -1.71 -10.80
N SER A 3 14.88 -1.83 -11.99
CA SER A 3 13.86 -0.87 -12.42
C SER A 3 12.67 -0.91 -11.45
N PRO A 4 12.07 0.24 -11.10
CA PRO A 4 10.88 0.26 -10.25
C PRO A 4 9.74 -0.54 -10.91
N ILE A 5 9.03 -1.31 -10.11
CA ILE A 5 7.90 -2.13 -10.57
C ILE A 5 6.67 -1.23 -10.68
N THR A 6 6.03 -1.20 -11.84
CA THR A 6 4.78 -0.47 -12.07
C THR A 6 3.65 -1.46 -12.33
N LEU A 7 2.53 -1.28 -11.62
CA LEU A 7 1.31 -2.08 -11.78
C LEU A 7 0.15 -1.17 -12.19
N THR A 8 -0.62 -1.59 -13.19
CA THR A 8 -1.71 -0.78 -13.77
C THR A 8 -3.08 -1.33 -13.39
N GLY A 9 -3.96 -0.46 -12.91
CA GLY A 9 -5.35 -0.76 -12.60
C GLY A 9 -6.18 -1.01 -13.85
N LYS A 10 -7.11 -1.97 -13.78
CA LYS A 10 -7.86 -2.44 -14.95
C LYS A 10 -8.92 -1.45 -15.44
N LYS A 11 -9.60 -0.73 -14.53
CA LYS A 11 -10.72 0.15 -14.87
C LYS A 11 -10.31 1.59 -15.12
N SER A 12 -9.40 2.08 -14.29
CA SER A 12 -8.94 3.47 -14.32
C SER A 12 -7.82 3.69 -15.33
N GLY A 13 -7.06 2.63 -15.69
CA GLY A 13 -5.83 2.73 -16.46
C GLY A 13 -4.69 3.44 -15.71
N LYS A 14 -4.91 3.78 -14.44
CA LYS A 14 -3.91 4.44 -13.58
C LYS A 14 -2.94 3.41 -13.01
N SER A 15 -1.74 3.85 -12.71
CA SER A 15 -0.68 2.98 -12.21
C SER A 15 -0.23 3.34 -10.81
N ILE A 16 0.22 2.33 -10.07
CA ILE A 16 1.07 2.49 -8.89
C ILE A 16 2.49 2.07 -9.27
N THR A 17 3.49 2.82 -8.82
CA THR A 17 4.90 2.49 -9.00
C THR A 17 5.54 2.27 -7.65
N GLN A 18 6.21 1.14 -7.47
CA GLN A 18 6.96 0.84 -6.26
C GLN A 18 8.04 1.91 -6.04
N ILE A 19 8.12 2.41 -4.80
CA ILE A 19 9.21 3.25 -4.29
C ILE A 19 9.77 2.60 -3.03
N ALA A 20 10.98 2.96 -2.63
CA ALA A 20 11.55 2.44 -1.39
C ALA A 20 10.81 3.02 -0.18
N LEU A 21 10.78 2.28 0.93
CA LEU A 21 10.19 2.78 2.19
C LEU A 21 10.83 4.10 2.63
N ALA A 22 12.14 4.24 2.47
CA ALA A 22 12.89 5.46 2.82
C ALA A 22 12.57 6.68 1.94
N ASP A 23 11.95 6.48 0.78
CA ASP A 23 11.56 7.54 -0.17
C ASP A 23 10.08 7.94 -0.06
N CYS A 24 9.36 7.33 0.89
CA CYS A 24 7.92 7.50 1.06
C CYS A 24 7.61 8.44 2.23
N ASP A 25 7.07 9.62 1.92
CA ASP A 25 6.68 10.67 2.86
C ASP A 25 5.23 10.52 3.36
N ALA A 26 4.60 9.35 3.16
CA ALA A 26 3.23 9.12 3.60
C ALA A 26 3.16 8.94 5.12
N ASP A 27 2.53 9.88 5.82
CA ASP A 27 2.54 9.96 7.29
C ASP A 27 1.15 9.96 7.93
N THR A 28 0.10 10.07 7.13
CA THR A 28 -1.26 10.19 7.64
C THR A 28 -2.12 9.00 7.24
N SER A 29 -2.82 8.40 8.21
CA SER A 29 -3.74 7.28 7.98
C SER A 29 -5.19 7.65 8.25
N ASN A 30 -6.11 7.20 7.38
CA ASN A 30 -7.54 7.36 7.57
C ASN A 30 -8.37 6.19 7.00
N GLU A 31 -7.73 5.17 6.43
CA GLU A 31 -8.41 4.01 5.86
C GLU A 31 -7.70 2.70 6.23
N THR A 32 -8.51 1.65 6.44
CA THR A 32 -8.04 0.26 6.55
C THR A 32 -8.45 -0.50 5.30
N ILE A 33 -7.50 -1.19 4.67
CA ILE A 33 -7.74 -2.16 3.61
C ILE A 33 -7.76 -3.56 4.20
N ILE A 34 -8.80 -4.32 3.87
CA ILE A 34 -9.02 -5.68 4.39
C ILE A 34 -8.81 -6.67 3.25
N ILE A 35 -7.70 -7.40 3.32
CA ILE A 35 -7.29 -8.43 2.35
C ILE A 35 -6.30 -9.41 2.99
N ALA A 36 -6.42 -10.69 2.66
CA ALA A 36 -5.50 -11.70 3.17
C ALA A 36 -4.06 -11.44 2.67
N PRO A 37 -3.03 -11.60 3.51
CA PRO A 37 -1.64 -11.26 3.16
C PRO A 37 -1.12 -11.96 1.90
N ASP A 38 -1.45 -13.23 1.72
CA ASP A 38 -1.07 -14.04 0.56
C ASP A 38 -1.65 -13.48 -0.75
N LYS A 39 -2.89 -12.98 -0.70
CA LYS A 39 -3.55 -12.35 -1.84
C LYS A 39 -2.98 -10.97 -2.13
N LEU A 40 -2.68 -10.18 -1.10
CA LEU A 40 -2.07 -8.87 -1.26
C LEU A 40 -0.67 -9.00 -1.87
N LYS A 41 0.12 -9.95 -1.37
CA LYS A 41 1.42 -10.33 -1.89
C LYS A 41 1.37 -10.82 -3.35
N ALA A 42 0.34 -11.59 -3.71
CA ALA A 42 0.14 -12.01 -5.09
C ALA A 42 -0.38 -10.89 -6.00
N ALA A 43 -1.06 -9.88 -5.43
CA ALA A 43 -1.59 -8.74 -6.16
C ALA A 43 -0.55 -7.65 -6.41
N LEU A 44 0.39 -7.50 -5.49
CA LEU A 44 1.45 -6.50 -5.49
C LEU A 44 2.83 -7.16 -5.65
N TRP A 45 3.90 -6.37 -5.49
CA TRP A 45 5.26 -6.88 -5.40
C TRP A 45 5.57 -7.45 -4.01
N GLU A 46 6.80 -7.89 -3.80
CA GLU A 46 7.26 -8.31 -2.47
C GLU A 46 7.37 -7.11 -1.52
N PRO A 47 6.79 -7.18 -0.31
CA PRO A 47 6.85 -6.09 0.65
C PRO A 47 8.26 -5.86 1.15
N GLU A 48 8.56 -4.61 1.48
CA GLU A 48 9.69 -4.27 2.34
C GLU A 48 9.36 -4.62 3.79
N VAL A 49 10.36 -5.08 4.53
CA VAL A 49 10.21 -5.44 5.95
C VAL A 49 11.08 -4.50 6.75
N ASP A 50 10.47 -3.69 7.61
CA ASP A 50 11.23 -2.94 8.62
C ASP A 50 11.58 -3.91 9.75
N ASP A 51 12.87 -4.19 9.92
CA ASP A 51 13.43 -5.07 10.93
C ASP A 51 13.90 -4.32 12.19
N SER A 52 13.70 -3.00 12.25
CA SER A 52 14.12 -2.16 13.37
C SER A 52 13.54 -2.67 14.70
N PRO A 53 14.39 -2.88 15.73
CA PRO A 53 13.95 -3.28 17.06
C PRO A 53 13.44 -2.09 17.90
N GLU A 54 13.65 -0.86 17.42
CA GLU A 54 13.37 0.39 18.13
C GLU A 54 11.99 0.97 17.85
N SER A 55 11.12 0.34 17.03
CA SER A 55 9.74 0.80 16.95
C SER A 55 9.04 0.48 18.27
N PRO A 56 8.66 1.49 19.09
CA PRO A 56 8.00 1.25 20.37
C PRO A 56 6.57 0.71 20.20
N GLU A 57 6.07 0.67 18.97
CA GLU A 57 4.75 0.16 18.61
C GLU A 57 4.89 -1.04 17.66
N GLU A 58 4.10 -2.11 17.87
CA GLU A 58 4.13 -3.33 17.05
C GLU A 58 3.66 -3.13 15.58
N TRP A 59 3.34 -1.89 15.18
CA TRP A 59 2.84 -1.55 13.84
C TRP A 59 4.01 -1.35 12.88
N GLY A 60 3.93 -1.93 11.67
CA GLY A 60 4.91 -1.70 10.58
C GLY A 60 5.95 -2.80 10.36
N GLY A 61 5.57 -4.07 10.39
CA GLY A 61 6.45 -5.15 9.95
C GLY A 61 6.58 -5.28 8.44
N TRP A 62 5.52 -4.95 7.71
CA TRP A 62 5.38 -5.19 6.29
C TRP A 62 4.96 -3.90 5.62
N HIS A 63 5.66 -3.50 4.56
CA HIS A 63 5.49 -2.21 3.90
C HIS A 63 5.38 -2.38 2.38
N TRP A 64 4.40 -1.70 1.81
CA TRP A 64 4.32 -1.46 0.36
C TRP A 64 4.23 0.04 0.14
N SER A 65 5.38 0.66 -0.12
CA SER A 65 5.46 2.06 -0.50
C SER A 65 5.33 2.22 -2.00
N PHE A 66 4.47 3.13 -2.43
CA PHE A 66 4.21 3.38 -3.85
C PHE A 66 3.88 4.84 -4.13
N GLN A 67 4.03 5.20 -5.40
CA GLN A 67 3.69 6.51 -5.94
C GLN A 67 2.72 6.37 -7.12
N LEU A 68 1.76 7.28 -7.22
CA LEU A 68 0.90 7.46 -8.38
C LEU A 68 1.58 8.29 -9.47
N GLU A 69 1.03 8.29 -10.69
CA GLU A 69 1.58 9.06 -11.83
C GLU A 69 1.62 10.58 -11.60
N ASP A 70 0.75 11.12 -10.75
CA ASP A 70 0.70 12.54 -10.38
C ASP A 70 1.69 12.91 -9.25
N GLY A 71 2.45 11.93 -8.75
CA GLY A 71 3.43 12.11 -7.70
C GLY A 71 2.90 11.86 -6.28
N THR A 72 1.60 11.64 -6.08
CA THR A 72 1.04 11.30 -4.77
C THR A 72 1.65 9.99 -4.27
N GLN A 73 2.20 10.01 -3.06
CA GLN A 73 2.78 8.83 -2.41
C GLN A 73 1.82 8.24 -1.38
N ALA A 74 1.94 6.93 -1.21
CA ALA A 74 1.19 6.19 -0.22
C ALA A 74 1.95 4.95 0.23
N ASN A 75 1.60 4.43 1.40
CA ASN A 75 2.16 3.21 1.95
C ASN A 75 1.05 2.33 2.52
N LEU A 76 1.14 1.02 2.33
CA LEU A 76 0.38 0.06 3.13
C LEU A 76 1.29 -0.53 4.20
N SER A 77 0.84 -0.50 5.45
CA SER A 77 1.56 -1.17 6.53
C SER A 77 0.68 -2.08 7.37
N ASN A 78 1.32 -3.06 8.01
CA ASN A 78 0.70 -3.98 8.96
C ASN A 78 1.76 -4.50 9.91
N ASP A 79 1.34 -5.05 11.05
CA ASP A 79 2.24 -5.65 12.03
C ASP A 79 2.97 -6.88 11.45
N ARG A 80 4.09 -7.27 12.09
CA ARG A 80 4.90 -8.43 11.66
C ARG A 80 4.13 -9.77 11.66
N ARG A 81 3.00 -9.87 12.38
CA ARG A 81 2.17 -11.09 12.44
C ARG A 81 1.35 -11.27 11.16
N GLY A 82 1.17 -10.21 10.35
CA GLY A 82 0.60 -10.29 9.01
C GLY A 82 -0.90 -10.60 9.03
N GLY A 83 -1.69 -9.76 9.70
CA GLY A 83 -3.16 -9.89 9.68
C GLY A 83 -3.81 -9.50 8.35
N SER A 84 -5.12 -9.65 8.22
CA SER A 84 -5.84 -9.21 7.02
C SER A 84 -6.15 -7.70 7.00
N ASN A 85 -5.87 -6.96 8.06
CA ASN A 85 -6.15 -5.52 8.15
C ASN A 85 -4.86 -4.74 7.91
N TRP A 86 -4.83 -3.94 6.86
CA TRP A 86 -3.68 -3.15 6.41
C TRP A 86 -4.03 -1.68 6.51
N THR A 87 -3.20 -0.89 7.18
CA THR A 87 -3.40 0.55 7.30
C THR A 87 -2.87 1.22 6.03
N LEU A 88 -3.70 2.04 5.40
CA LEU A 88 -3.29 2.91 4.30
C LEU A 88 -2.82 4.25 4.86
N TRP A 89 -1.60 4.61 4.47
CA TRP A 89 -0.96 5.89 4.75
C TRP A 89 -0.87 6.68 3.45
N VAL A 90 -1.13 7.97 3.54
CA VAL A 90 -1.05 8.92 2.42
C VAL A 90 -0.32 10.18 2.87
N THR A 91 0.31 10.87 1.91
CA THR A 91 0.95 12.18 2.18
C THR A 91 -0.07 13.26 2.54
N ASP A 92 -1.24 13.26 1.88
CA ASP A 92 -2.34 14.19 2.17
C ASP A 92 -3.66 13.42 2.25
N THR A 93 -4.37 13.57 3.36
CA THR A 93 -5.68 12.93 3.56
C THR A 93 -6.72 13.30 2.50
N ALA A 94 -6.62 14.48 1.88
CA ALA A 94 -7.49 14.88 0.78
C ALA A 94 -7.38 13.93 -0.43
N ASP A 95 -6.23 13.27 -0.60
CA ASP A 95 -5.95 12.34 -1.69
C ASP A 95 -6.35 10.89 -1.38
N THR A 96 -6.82 10.59 -0.18
CA THR A 96 -7.08 9.21 0.27
C THR A 96 -7.98 8.43 -0.68
N GLN A 97 -9.15 8.98 -1.00
CA GLN A 97 -10.11 8.26 -1.85
C GLN A 97 -9.51 7.98 -3.23
N LYS A 98 -8.76 8.94 -3.77
CA LYS A 98 -8.04 8.79 -5.04
C LYS A 98 -7.03 7.65 -4.98
N VAL A 99 -6.20 7.60 -3.93
CA VAL A 99 -5.22 6.53 -3.71
C VAL A 99 -5.91 5.18 -3.56
N LEU A 100 -6.95 5.11 -2.74
CA LEU A 100 -7.72 3.91 -2.46
C LEU A 100 -8.35 3.35 -3.73
N ASP A 101 -8.97 4.20 -4.55
CA ASP A 101 -9.58 3.80 -5.82
C ASP A 101 -8.56 3.16 -6.77
N VAL A 102 -7.35 3.74 -6.89
CA VAL A 102 -6.29 3.19 -7.75
C VAL A 102 -5.77 1.87 -7.19
N LEU A 103 -5.49 1.80 -5.89
CA LEU A 103 -4.97 0.61 -5.24
C LEU A 103 -5.95 -0.57 -5.34
N LEU A 104 -7.24 -0.33 -5.07
CA LEU A 104 -8.28 -1.35 -5.20
C LEU A 104 -8.44 -1.83 -6.64
N ASP A 105 -8.29 -0.94 -7.62
CA ASP A 105 -8.35 -1.29 -9.04
C ASP A 105 -7.14 -2.12 -9.49
N VAL A 106 -5.94 -1.84 -8.97
CA VAL A 106 -4.73 -2.66 -9.16
C VAL A 106 -4.91 -4.06 -8.55
N ILE A 107 -5.38 -4.14 -7.29
CA ILE A 107 -5.65 -5.43 -6.64
C ILE A 107 -6.69 -6.25 -7.44
N ALA A 108 -7.72 -5.57 -7.95
CA ALA A 108 -8.74 -6.19 -8.79
C ALA A 108 -8.20 -6.66 -10.16
N ALA A 109 -7.23 -5.94 -10.75
CA ALA A 109 -6.57 -6.35 -11.98
C ALA A 109 -5.84 -7.70 -11.82
N SER A 110 -5.27 -7.95 -10.63
CA SER A 110 -4.62 -9.21 -10.26
C SER A 110 -5.60 -10.33 -9.86
N GLY A 111 -6.91 -10.10 -9.96
CA GLY A 111 -7.95 -11.11 -9.73
C GLY A 111 -8.43 -11.21 -8.28
N PHE A 112 -8.01 -10.33 -7.39
CA PHE A 112 -8.40 -10.32 -5.98
C PHE A 112 -9.41 -9.21 -5.69
N ARG A 113 -10.03 -9.26 -4.51
CA ARG A 113 -10.89 -8.18 -4.01
C ARG A 113 -10.47 -7.85 -2.59
N ALA A 114 -10.44 -6.57 -2.28
CA ALA A 114 -10.29 -6.05 -0.94
C ALA A 114 -11.54 -5.26 -0.55
N SER A 115 -11.83 -5.18 0.74
CA SER A 115 -12.83 -4.26 1.29
C SER A 115 -12.14 -3.16 2.09
N THR A 116 -12.83 -2.06 2.35
CA THR A 116 -12.27 -0.92 3.07
C THR A 116 -13.11 -0.58 4.29
N ARG A 117 -12.48 0.04 5.27
CA ARG A 117 -13.13 0.56 6.46
C ARG A 117 -12.43 1.86 6.87
N GLY A 118 -13.16 2.97 6.80
CA GLY A 118 -12.72 4.25 7.36
C GLY A 118 -12.65 4.19 8.89
N PHE A 119 -11.85 5.08 9.49
CA PHE A 119 -11.77 5.24 10.94
C PHE A 119 -12.96 6.03 11.50
#